data_AF-A0A8T5AY00-F1
#
_entry.id   AF-A0A8T5AY00-F1
#
_cell.length_a   1.000
_cell.length_b   1.000
_cell.length_c   1.000
_cell.angle_alpha   90.00
_cell.angle_beta   90.00
_cell.angle_gamma   90.00
#
_symmetry.space_group_name_H-M   'P 1'
#
loop_
_entity.id
_entity.type
_entity.pdbx_description
1 polymer ?
#
loop_
_entity_poly.entity_id
_entity_poly.type
_entity_poly.pdbx_seq_one_letter_code
_entity_poly.pdbx_strand_id
1 'polypeptide(L)' 'QQEIIFRILDPPKNIGVHLTPSYLMVPRKSVSGVLATTEKEYIACKYCPRERCENRRKPFSGEYFVIKCEARDS' A
#
# COMPACT_ATOMS: atom_id res chain seq x y z
N GLN A 1 -2.94 1.87 -11.13
CA GLN A 1 -1.79 1.01 -10.74
C GLN A 1 -2.18 -0.47 -10.63
N GLN A 2 -3.20 -0.85 -9.86
CA GLN A 2 -3.52 -2.26 -9.56
C GLN A 2 -3.78 -3.14 -10.79
N GLU A 3 -4.46 -2.62 -11.82
CA GLU A 3 -4.71 -3.33 -13.08
C GLU A 3 -3.43 -3.87 -13.74
N ILE A 4 -2.37 -3.06 -13.79
CA ILE A 4 -1.11 -3.42 -14.45
C ILE A 4 -0.44 -4.59 -13.73
N ILE A 5 -0.43 -4.57 -12.39
CA ILE A 5 0.13 -5.65 -11.58
C ILE A 5 -0.63 -6.95 -11.84
N PHE A 6 -1.96 -6.89 -11.89
CA PHE A 6 -2.80 -8.06 -12.17
C PHE A 6 -2.59 -8.62 -13.57
N ARG A 7 -2.42 -7.75 -14.57
CA ARG A 7 -2.15 -8.18 -15.94
C ARG A 7 -0.80 -8.92 -16.09
N ILE A 8 0.22 -8.48 -15.35
CA ILE A 8 1.55 -9.09 -15.42
C ILE A 8 1.60 -10.42 -14.66
N LEU A 9 0.95 -10.49 -13.49
CA LEU A 9 1.04 -11.66 -12.61
C LEU A 9 -0.04 -12.72 -12.86
N ASP A 10 -1.13 -12.37 -13.54
CA ASP A 10 -2.33 -13.21 -13.78
C ASP A 10 -2.79 -14.02 -12.54
N PRO A 11 -3.00 -13.37 -11.37
CA PRO A 11 -3.35 -14.09 -10.16
C PRO A 11 -4.73 -14.77 -10.18
N PRO A 12 -5.75 -14.39 -10.98
CA PRO A 12 -6.98 -15.18 -11.08
C PRO A 12 -6.70 -16.60 -11.55
N LYS A 13 -5.82 -16.76 -12.53
CA LYS A 13 -5.44 -18.06 -13.08
C LYS A 13 -4.49 -18.83 -12.16
N ASN A 14 -3.50 -18.13 -11.58
CA ASN A 14 -2.42 -18.78 -10.84
C ASN A 14 -2.79 -19.13 -9.40
N ILE A 15 -3.60 -18.29 -8.73
CA ILE A 15 -3.90 -18.41 -7.29
C ILE A 15 -5.36 -18.10 -6.92
N GLY A 16 -6.24 -17.85 -7.90
CA GLY A 16 -7.67 -17.60 -7.67
C GLY A 16 -8.01 -16.24 -7.04
N VAL A 17 -7.07 -15.28 -7.01
CA VAL A 17 -7.32 -13.92 -6.51
C VAL A 17 -7.84 -13.04 -7.64
N HIS A 18 -8.99 -12.39 -7.44
CA HIS A 18 -9.68 -11.60 -8.46
C HIS A 18 -9.67 -10.10 -8.11
N LEU A 19 -9.81 -9.26 -9.14
CA LEU A 19 -9.90 -7.80 -9.00
C LEU A 19 -11.30 -7.33 -9.40
N THR A 20 -11.98 -6.59 -8.52
CA THR A 20 -13.29 -5.98 -8.84
C THR A 20 -13.12 -4.81 -9.81
N PRO A 21 -14.21 -4.32 -10.44
CA PRO A 21 -14.18 -3.09 -11.24
C PRO A 21 -13.71 -1.85 -10.46
N SER A 22 -13.86 -1.86 -9.13
CA SER A 22 -13.35 -0.83 -8.22
C SER A 22 -11.92 -1.06 -7.74
N TYR A 23 -11.21 -2.01 -8.35
CA TYR A 23 -9.83 -2.40 -8.03
C TYR A 23 -9.61 -2.97 -6.63
N LEU A 24 -10.66 -3.52 -6.00
CA LEU A 24 -10.52 -4.28 -4.76
C LEU A 24 -10.16 -5.73 -5.06
N MET A 25 -9.26 -6.29 -4.26
CA MET A 25 -8.90 -7.70 -4.37
C MET A 25 -9.86 -8.58 -3.60
N VAL A 26 -10.20 -9.74 -4.18
CA VAL A 26 -11.05 -10.77 -3.57
C VAL A 26 -10.27 -12.10 -3.57
N PRO A 27 -10.00 -12.71 -2.40
CA PRO A 27 -10.44 -12.32 -1.05
C PRO A 27 -9.86 -11.01 -0.53
N ARG A 28 -10.56 -10.34 0.41
CA ARG A 28 -10.16 -9.01 0.92
C ARG A 28 -8.82 -8.98 1.65
N LYS A 29 -8.41 -10.09 2.27
CA LYS A 29 -7.10 -10.23 2.92
C LYS A 29 -6.01 -10.60 1.90
N SER A 30 -5.96 -9.87 0.79
CA SER A 30 -4.95 -10.03 -0.25
C SER A 30 -4.05 -8.80 -0.28
N VAL A 31 -2.78 -9.01 -0.65
CA VAL A 31 -1.81 -7.94 -0.85
C VAL A 31 -1.13 -8.14 -2.20
N SER A 32 -0.93 -7.05 -2.94
CA SER A 32 -0.19 -7.00 -4.19
C SER A 32 0.83 -5.87 -4.11
N GLY A 33 1.96 -6.02 -4.78
CA GLY A 33 3.02 -5.03 -4.74
C GLY A 33 4.16 -5.35 -5.68
N VAL A 34 5.07 -4.39 -5.81
CA VAL A 34 6.33 -4.54 -6.53
C VAL A 34 7.48 -4.51 -5.52
N LEU A 35 8.48 -5.35 -5.74
CA LEU A 35 9.72 -5.33 -4.97
C LEU A 35 10.84 -4.82 -5.89
N ALA A 36 11.66 -3.92 -5.38
CA ALA A 36 12.82 -3.39 -6.07
C ALA A 36 14.04 -3.49 -5.14
N THR A 37 15.18 -3.89 -5.70
CA THR A 37 16.47 -3.83 -5.01
C THR A 37 16.90 -2.38 -4.87
N THR A 38 17.13 -1.92 -3.64
CA THR A 38 17.52 -0.55 -3.31
C THR A 38 18.56 -0.57 -2.20
N GLU A 39 19.52 0.35 -2.24
CA GLU A 39 20.48 0.56 -1.15
C GLU A 39 19.81 1.14 0.11
N LYS A 40 18.71 1.88 -0.07
CA LYS A 40 18.00 2.56 1.00
C LYS A 40 16.69 1.85 1.34
N GLU A 41 16.56 1.47 2.60
CA GLU A 41 15.34 0.87 3.14
C GLU A 41 14.25 1.93 3.40
N TYR A 42 13.13 1.80 2.70
CA TYR A 42 11.90 2.54 2.98
C TYR A 42 10.97 1.72 3.87
N ILE A 43 10.66 2.23 5.07
CA ILE A 43 9.61 1.68 5.95
C ILE A 43 8.67 2.82 6.31
N ALA A 44 7.43 2.76 5.82
CA ALA A 44 6.41 3.79 6.07
C ALA A 44 6.17 4.05 7.57
N CYS A 45 6.32 3.03 8.44
CA CYS A 45 6.18 3.18 9.88
C CYS A 45 7.12 4.23 10.51
N LYS A 46 8.28 4.50 9.88
CA LYS A 46 9.20 5.57 10.30
C LYS A 46 8.52 6.94 10.34
N TYR A 47 7.52 7.17 9.49
CA TYR A 47 6.86 8.46 9.32
C TYR A 47 5.44 8.49 9.91
N CYS A 48 4.94 7.39 10.46
CA CYS A 48 3.57 7.33 10.98
C CYS A 48 3.53 7.74 12.47
N PRO A 49 2.83 8.84 12.84
CA PRO A 49 2.75 9.32 14.22
C PRO A 49 1.80 8.50 15.10
N ARG A 50 1.09 7.51 14.55
CA ARG A 50 0.10 6.71 15.28
C ARG A 50 0.76 5.87 16.38
N GLU A 51 0.55 6.21 17.64
CA GLU A 51 1.18 5.54 18.80
C GLU A 51 0.88 4.03 18.85
N ARG A 52 -0.41 3.66 18.83
CA ARG A 52 -0.86 2.26 18.91
C ARG A 52 -1.20 1.72 17.52
N CYS A 53 -0.18 1.24 16.83
CA CYS A 53 -0.32 0.59 15.52
C CYS A 53 0.14 -0.87 15.62
N GLU A 54 -0.80 -1.80 15.49
CA GLU A 54 -0.54 -3.25 15.54
C GLU A 54 0.43 -3.71 14.45
N ASN A 55 0.48 -2.97 13.33
CA ASN A 55 1.34 -3.27 12.18
C ASN A 55 2.69 -2.51 12.22
N ARG A 56 3.08 -1.92 13.36
CA ARG A 56 4.31 -1.11 13.46
C ARG A 56 5.56 -1.96 13.28
N ARG A 57 6.34 -1.66 12.24
CA ARG A 57 7.63 -2.31 11.93
C ARG A 57 8.86 -1.50 12.34
N LYS A 58 8.71 -0.20 12.60
CA LYS A 58 9.81 0.70 13.01
C LYS A 58 9.30 1.87 13.88
N PRO A 59 10.11 2.40 14.82
CA PRO A 59 9.75 3.58 15.59
C PRO A 59 9.51 4.80 14.69
N PHE A 60 8.65 5.71 15.16
CA PHE A 60 8.40 6.99 14.50
C PHE A 60 9.65 7.88 14.64
N SER A 61 10.11 8.49 13.55
CA SER A 61 11.32 9.33 13.50
C SER A 61 11.10 10.76 14.00
N GLY A 62 9.86 11.15 14.29
CA GLY A 62 9.50 12.52 14.67
C GLY A 62 9.17 13.44 13.48
N GLU A 63 9.37 12.95 12.24
CA GLU A 63 9.06 13.70 11.02
C GLU A 63 7.76 13.19 10.38
N TYR A 64 6.71 14.02 10.40
CA TYR A 64 5.45 13.77 9.71
C TYR A 64 4.97 15.04 9.01
N PHE A 65 4.83 14.98 7.70
CA PHE A 65 4.30 16.08 6.90
C PHE A 65 2.78 15.96 6.83
N VAL A 66 2.07 16.90 7.47
CA VAL A 66 0.62 16.99 7.32
C VAL A 66 0.34 17.54 5.92
N ILE A 67 -0.02 16.67 4.99
CA ILE A 67 -0.54 17.12 3.70
C ILE A 67 -1.92 17.72 3.96
N LYS A 68 -2.00 19.05 3.96
CA LYS A 68 -3.30 19.74 3.84
C LYS A 68 -3.72 19.59 2.40
N CYS A 69 -4.68 18.70 2.14
CA CYS A 69 -5.45 18.79 0.91
C CYS A 69 -6.24 20.09 1.01
N GLU A 70 -5.85 21.12 0.26
CA GLU A 70 -6.74 22.25 0.02
C GLU A 70 -7.98 21.67 -0.65
N ALA A 71 -9.10 21.74 0.06
CA ALA A 71 -10.39 21.50 -0.54
C ALA A 71 -10.51 22.50 -1.70
N ARG A 72 -10.42 22.01 -2.94
CA ARG A 72 -11.05 22.70 -4.04
C ARG A 72 -12.54 22.55 -3.78
N ASP A 73 -13.10 23.56 -3.13
CA ASP A 73 -14.54 23.79 -3.07
C ASP A 73 -15.07 23.81 -4.51
N SER A 74 -16.08 22.96 -4.73
CA SER A 74 -17.12 22.96 -5.78
C SER A 74 -16.69 23.03 -7.26
#